data_AF-A0A9E5SRC6-F1
#
_entry.id   AF-A0A9E5SRC6-F1
#
_cell.length_a   1.000
_cell.length_b   1.000
_cell.length_c   1.000
_cell.angle_alpha   90.00
_cell.angle_beta   90.00
_cell.angle_gamma   90.00
#
_symmetry.space_group_name_H-M   'P 1'
#
loop_
_entity.id
_entity.type
_entity.pdbx_description
1 polymer ?
#
loop_
_entity_poly.entity_id
_entity_poly.type
_entity_poly.pdbx_seq_one_letter_code
_entity_poly.pdbx_strand_id
1 'polypeptide(L)'
;MGRHQECERAKSAGRRIWGFIKISVLIGLVAMMSGAIFIFSYLMGLDEWKQFDPSKIGEMQQTLLIFDRAGNETAALYNQQNRVYLPIEEIPDYVKSAFIAIEDARFYQHHGVDVVRILRVRQQHQK
;
A
#
# COMPACT_ATOMS: atom_id res chain seq x y z
N MET A 1 -10.88 12.76 -57.11
CA MET A 1 -10.72 11.65 -56.13
C MET A 1 -10.73 12.10 -54.64
N GLY A 2 -11.15 13.34 -54.29
CA GLY A 2 -11.10 13.83 -52.89
C GLY A 2 -12.33 13.59 -52.00
N ARG A 3 -13.53 13.40 -52.59
CA ARG A 3 -14.80 13.30 -51.83
C ARG A 3 -14.91 12.08 -50.90
N HIS A 4 -14.20 10.99 -51.19
CA HIS A 4 -14.19 9.80 -50.33
C HIS A 4 -13.33 9.98 -49.07
N GLN A 5 -12.30 10.83 -49.10
CA GLN A 5 -11.41 11.06 -47.94
C GLN A 5 -12.05 11.99 -46.89
N GLU A 6 -12.89 12.94 -47.30
CA GLU A 6 -13.59 13.84 -46.39
C GLU A 6 -14.68 13.11 -45.58
N CYS A 7 -15.38 12.16 -46.19
CA CYS A 7 -16.42 11.36 -45.53
C CYS A 7 -15.83 10.41 -44.46
N GLU A 8 -14.67 9.80 -44.73
CA GLU A 8 -13.97 8.94 -43.77
C GLU A 8 -13.40 9.74 -42.58
N ARG A 9 -12.86 10.95 -42.83
CA ARG A 9 -12.41 11.86 -41.76
C ARG A 9 -13.56 12.29 -40.85
N ALA A 10 -14.71 12.66 -41.42
CA ALA A 10 -15.91 13.04 -40.66
C ALA A 10 -16.43 11.90 -39.77
N LYS A 11 -16.46 10.65 -40.27
CA LYS A 11 -16.85 9.47 -39.48
C LYS A 11 -15.86 9.18 -38.34
N SER A 12 -14.55 9.37 -38.56
CA SER A 12 -13.52 9.15 -37.53
C SER A 12 -13.53 10.23 -36.43
N ALA A 13 -13.85 11.47 -36.77
CA ALA A 13 -13.97 12.58 -35.83
C ALA A 13 -15.16 12.39 -34.87
N GLY A 14 -16.33 12.00 -35.41
CA GLY A 14 -17.52 11.70 -34.60
C GLY A 14 -17.29 10.52 -33.63
N ARG A 15 -16.57 9.49 -34.07
CA ARG A 15 -16.22 8.33 -33.22
C ARG A 15 -15.30 8.72 -32.05
N ARG A 16 -14.35 9.64 -32.25
CA ARG A 16 -13.47 10.15 -31.17
C ARG A 16 -14.24 11.01 -30.17
N ILE A 17 -15.13 11.89 -30.63
CA ILE A 17 -15.97 12.74 -29.76
C ILE A 17 -16.89 11.88 -28.89
N TRP A 18 -17.52 10.85 -29.47
CA TRP A 18 -18.33 9.89 -28.70
C TRP A 18 -17.51 9.10 -27.68
N GLY A 19 -16.24 8.81 -27.98
CA GLY A 19 -15.30 8.23 -27.03
C GLY A 19 -15.05 9.13 -25.81
N PHE A 20 -14.80 10.43 -26.03
CA PHE A 20 -14.61 11.40 -24.95
C PHE A 20 -15.87 11.58 -24.08
N ILE A 21 -17.05 11.62 -24.70
CA ILE A 21 -18.33 11.71 -23.99
C ILE A 21 -18.57 10.46 -23.11
N LYS A 22 -18.27 9.26 -23.62
CA LYS A 22 -18.36 8.04 -22.81
C LYS A 22 -17.43 8.04 -21.62
N ILE A 23 -16.19 8.51 -21.82
CA ILE A 23 -15.19 8.58 -20.74
C ILE A 23 -15.60 9.62 -19.68
N SER A 24 -16.12 10.78 -20.08
CA SER A 24 -16.56 11.80 -19.12
C SER A 24 -17.75 11.33 -18.29
N VAL A 25 -18.71 10.62 -18.91
CA VAL A 25 -19.83 10.00 -18.20
C VAL A 25 -19.35 8.94 -17.21
N LEU A 26 -18.37 8.11 -17.60
CA LEU A 26 -17.80 7.10 -16.72
C LEU A 26 -17.08 7.72 -15.50
N ILE A 27 -16.28 8.77 -15.72
CA ILE A 27 -15.60 9.50 -14.64
C ILE A 27 -16.61 10.13 -13.68
N GLY A 28 -17.68 10.73 -14.21
CA GLY A 28 -18.77 11.29 -13.41
C GLY A 28 -19.45 10.23 -12.53
N LEU A 29 -19.75 9.05 -13.08
CA LEU A 29 -20.33 7.93 -12.32
C LEU A 29 -19.40 7.44 -11.20
N VAL A 30 -18.10 7.28 -11.49
CA VAL A 30 -17.11 6.85 -10.49
C VAL A 30 -16.99 7.89 -9.37
N ALA A 31 -16.93 9.18 -9.71
CA ALA A 31 -16.88 10.25 -8.73
C ALA A 31 -18.14 10.24 -7.84
N MET A 32 -19.32 10.09 -8.43
CA MET A 32 -20.59 10.04 -7.69
C MET A 32 -20.67 8.83 -6.75
N MET A 33 -20.25 7.65 -7.21
CA MET A 33 -20.14 6.45 -6.38
C MET A 33 -19.16 6.65 -5.22
N SER A 34 -17.98 7.20 -5.48
CA SER A 34 -16.96 7.43 -4.44
C SER A 34 -17.46 8.42 -3.38
N GLY A 35 -18.16 9.48 -3.80
CA GLY A 35 -18.79 10.43 -2.88
C GLY A 35 -19.90 9.80 -2.04
N ALA A 36 -20.74 8.95 -2.65
CA ALA A 36 -21.78 8.22 -1.92
C ALA A 36 -21.18 7.27 -0.88
N ILE A 37 -20.13 6.52 -1.23
CA ILE A 37 -19.41 5.65 -0.28
C ILE A 37 -18.79 6.47 0.85
N PHE A 38 -18.17 7.61 0.55
CA PHE A 38 -17.58 8.49 1.56
C PHE A 38 -18.64 9.03 2.54
N ILE A 39 -19.75 9.58 2.03
CA ILE A 39 -20.86 10.07 2.85
C ILE A 39 -21.45 8.93 3.69
N PHE A 40 -21.68 7.77 3.08
CA PHE A 40 -22.19 6.60 3.78
C PHE A 40 -21.25 6.14 4.90
N SER A 41 -19.94 6.08 4.65
CA SER A 41 -18.94 5.71 5.65
C SER A 41 -18.93 6.68 6.84
N TYR A 42 -19.10 7.98 6.58
CA TYR A 42 -19.20 9.01 7.60
C TYR A 42 -20.50 8.88 8.43
N LEU A 43 -21.64 8.62 7.78
CA LEU A 43 -22.93 8.44 8.46
C LEU A 43 -22.99 7.18 9.31
N MET A 44 -22.35 6.10 8.87
CA MET A 44 -22.28 4.82 9.61
C MET A 44 -21.21 4.83 10.71
N GLY A 45 -20.46 5.94 10.87
CA GLY A 45 -19.42 6.05 11.89
C GLY A 45 -18.30 5.02 11.70
N LEU A 46 -17.99 4.65 10.45
CA LEU A 46 -16.87 3.76 10.12
C LEU A 46 -15.56 4.54 10.22
N ASP A 47 -15.24 4.95 11.44
CA ASP A 47 -14.14 5.83 11.83
C ASP A 47 -12.87 5.04 12.17
N GLU A 48 -12.82 3.75 11.86
CA GLU A 48 -11.68 2.86 12.13
C GLU A 48 -10.38 3.37 11.49
N TRP A 49 -10.47 4.06 10.34
CA TRP A 49 -9.33 4.73 9.70
C TRP A 49 -8.72 5.86 10.55
N LYS A 50 -9.46 6.41 11.53
CA LYS A 50 -8.98 7.42 12.49
C LYS A 50 -8.23 6.81 13.67
N GLN A 51 -8.24 5.49 13.84
CA GLN A 51 -7.56 4.82 14.96
C GLN A 51 -6.05 4.68 14.75
N PHE A 52 -5.50 5.19 13.64
CA PHE A 52 -4.06 5.23 13.44
C PHE A 52 -3.43 6.24 14.39
N ASP A 53 -2.84 5.73 15.47
CA ASP A 53 -2.06 6.49 16.42
C ASP A 53 -0.57 6.11 16.27
N PRO A 54 0.26 6.97 15.67
CA PRO A 54 1.68 6.69 15.48
C PRO A 54 2.43 6.40 16.78
N SER A 55 1.95 6.93 17.92
CA SER A 55 2.60 6.71 19.21
C SER A 55 2.52 5.25 19.66
N LYS A 56 1.49 4.52 19.22
CA LYS A 56 1.24 3.12 19.59
C LYS A 56 2.02 2.09 18.77
N ILE A 57 2.75 2.51 17.73
CA ILE A 57 3.53 1.60 16.86
C ILE A 57 4.59 0.83 17.68
N GLY A 58 5.13 1.44 18.74
CA GLY A 58 6.09 0.81 19.65
C GLY A 58 5.48 0.07 20.84
N GLU A 59 4.19 0.26 21.13
CA GLU A 59 3.50 -0.26 22.32
C GLU A 59 2.98 -1.70 22.11
N MET A 60 3.85 -2.56 21.57
CA MET A 60 3.52 -3.97 21.41
C MET A 60 3.74 -4.74 22.72
N GLN A 61 2.91 -5.75 22.97
CA GLN A 61 3.14 -6.67 24.11
C GLN A 61 4.49 -7.38 23.95
N GLN A 62 5.33 -7.28 24.98
CA GLN A 62 6.67 -7.89 25.04
C GLN A 62 6.71 -9.04 26.03
N THR A 63 7.67 -9.93 25.85
CA THR A 63 7.96 -11.01 26.80
C THR A 63 8.61 -10.44 28.06
N LEU A 64 8.11 -10.83 29.22
CA LEU A 64 8.76 -10.56 30.50
C LEU A 64 9.84 -11.62 30.74
N LEU A 65 11.10 -11.21 30.78
CA LEU A 65 12.25 -12.07 31.07
C LEU A 65 12.63 -11.98 32.55
N ILE A 66 12.77 -13.12 33.21
CA ILE A 66 13.14 -13.25 34.62
C ILE A 66 14.56 -13.82 34.68
N PHE A 67 15.47 -13.08 35.32
CA PHE A 67 16.88 -13.46 35.45
C PHE A 67 17.23 -13.84 36.89
N ASP A 68 18.18 -14.76 37.05
CA ASP A 68 18.77 -15.09 38.34
C ASP A 68 19.82 -14.04 38.78
N ARG A 69 20.41 -14.23 39.97
CA ARG A 69 21.47 -13.33 40.49
C ARG A 69 22.75 -13.35 39.66
N ALA A 70 23.01 -14.41 38.90
CA ALA A 70 24.17 -14.54 38.03
C ALA A 70 23.92 -13.97 36.61
N GLY A 71 22.70 -13.52 36.32
CA GLY A 71 22.29 -12.97 35.02
C GLY A 71 21.80 -14.00 34.02
N ASN A 72 21.57 -15.25 34.43
CA ASN A 72 20.99 -16.27 33.56
C ASN A 72 19.47 -16.13 33.49
N GLU A 73 18.92 -16.22 32.28
CA GLU A 73 17.47 -16.27 32.10
C GLU A 73 16.91 -17.55 32.73
N THR A 74 15.98 -17.38 33.67
CA THR A 74 15.36 -18.47 34.43
C THR A 74 13.94 -18.76 33.94
N ALA A 75 13.21 -17.73 33.50
CA ALA A 75 11.87 -17.90 32.97
C ALA A 75 11.49 -16.74 32.04
N ALA A 76 10.66 -17.04 31.04
CA ALA A 76 10.06 -16.07 30.14
C ALA A 76 8.53 -16.18 30.22
N LEU A 77 7.85 -15.07 30.51
CA LEU A 77 6.39 -14.99 30.54
C LEU A 77 5.91 -14.18 29.35
N TYR A 78 5.13 -14.82 28.49
CA TYR A 78 4.52 -14.20 27.32
C TYR A 78 3.11 -14.75 27.11
N ASN A 79 2.26 -13.98 26.45
CA ASN A 79 0.88 -14.38 26.17
C ASN A 79 0.83 -15.27 24.91
N GLN A 80 0.63 -14.67 23.73
CA GLN A 80 0.53 -15.42 22.47
C GLN A 80 1.84 -15.50 21.71
N GLN A 81 2.74 -14.55 21.92
CA GLN A 81 3.94 -14.40 21.11
C GLN A 81 5.13 -14.06 21.99
N ASN A 82 6.24 -14.74 21.73
CA ASN A 82 7.51 -14.43 22.36
C ASN A 82 8.16 -13.27 21.59
N ARG A 83 8.12 -12.06 22.15
CA ARG A 83 8.61 -10.83 21.52
C ARG A 83 9.61 -10.11 22.43
N VAL A 84 10.82 -9.88 21.92
CA VAL A 84 11.82 -9.02 22.56
C VAL A 84 12.03 -7.82 21.66
N TYR A 85 11.90 -6.62 22.22
CA TYR A 85 12.17 -5.40 21.48
C TYR A 85 13.67 -5.10 21.53
N LEU A 86 14.23 -4.82 20.35
CA LEU A 86 15.60 -4.37 20.19
C LEU A 86 15.58 -3.08 19.35
N PRO A 87 16.30 -2.03 19.77
CA PRO A 87 16.48 -0.85 18.95
C PRO A 87 17.28 -1.21 17.68
N ILE A 88 17.01 -0.51 16.58
CA ILE A 88 17.58 -0.83 15.25
C ILE A 88 19.11 -0.71 15.22
N GLU A 89 19.67 0.09 16.12
CA GLU A 89 21.11 0.31 16.32
C GLU A 89 21.81 -0.94 16.89
N GLU A 90 21.10 -1.77 17.66
CA GLU A 90 21.63 -3.04 18.19
C GLU A 90 21.59 -4.17 17.14
N ILE A 91 20.86 -3.98 16.04
CA ILE A 91 20.76 -4.97 14.97
C ILE A 91 21.97 -4.84 14.03
N PRO A 92 22.74 -5.93 13.80
CA PRO A 92 23.89 -5.90 12.91
C PRO A 92 23.53 -5.47 11.48
N ASP A 93 24.40 -4.69 10.84
CA ASP A 93 24.15 -4.13 9.51
C ASP A 93 23.92 -5.18 8.42
N TYR A 94 24.59 -6.34 8.52
CA TYR A 94 24.39 -7.43 7.58
C TYR A 94 23.00 -8.07 7.72
N VAL A 95 22.41 -8.10 8.92
CA VAL A 95 21.04 -8.59 9.14
C VAL A 95 20.03 -7.61 8.53
N LYS A 96 20.19 -6.31 8.82
CA LYS A 96 19.36 -5.25 8.23
C LYS A 96 19.42 -5.31 6.69
N SER A 97 20.62 -5.42 6.13
CA SER A 97 20.84 -5.48 4.69
C SER A 97 20.26 -6.75 4.06
N ALA A 98 20.41 -7.91 4.71
CA ALA A 98 19.86 -9.17 4.20
C ALA A 98 18.33 -9.15 4.16
N PHE A 99 17.68 -8.64 5.22
CA PHE A 99 16.23 -8.50 5.27
C PHE A 99 15.72 -7.54 4.18
N ILE A 100 16.34 -6.36 4.06
CA ILE A 100 16.00 -5.37 3.03
C ILE A 100 16.20 -5.98 1.63
N ALA A 101 17.28 -6.70 1.38
CA ALA A 101 17.53 -7.29 0.06
C ALA A 101 16.45 -8.30 -0.36
N ILE A 102 15.87 -9.04 0.58
CA ILE A 102 14.85 -10.08 0.31
C ILE A 102 13.45 -9.46 0.17
N GLU A 103 13.02 -8.64 1.13
CA GLU A 103 11.66 -8.08 1.14
C GLU A 103 11.55 -6.89 0.19
N ASP A 104 12.44 -5.91 0.34
CA ASP A 104 12.39 -4.67 -0.42
C ASP A 104 13.76 -4.06 -0.73
N ALA A 105 14.40 -4.58 -1.78
CA ALA A 105 15.75 -4.17 -2.17
C ALA A 105 15.93 -2.66 -2.45
N ARG A 106 14.83 -1.91 -2.58
CA ARG A 106 14.83 -0.45 -2.81
C ARG A 106 14.19 0.33 -1.68
N PHE A 107 14.05 -0.27 -0.50
CA PHE A 107 13.43 0.33 0.68
C PHE A 107 13.88 1.79 0.92
N TYR A 108 15.19 2.06 0.89
CA TYR A 108 15.73 3.41 1.11
C TYR A 108 15.61 4.37 -0.09
N GLN A 109 15.20 3.89 -1.26
CA GLN A 109 15.06 4.69 -2.48
C GLN A 109 13.64 5.24 -2.66
N HIS A 110 12.66 4.78 -1.87
CA HIS A 110 11.28 5.22 -1.96
C HIS A 110 10.66 5.51 -0.59
N HIS A 111 9.70 6.42 -0.56
CA HIS A 111 9.05 6.88 0.66
C HIS A 111 7.84 6.01 1.03
N GLY A 112 8.04 4.68 1.01
CA GLY A 112 7.02 3.67 1.36
C GLY A 112 6.33 2.98 0.20
N VAL A 113 6.08 3.65 -0.94
CA VAL A 113 5.44 3.01 -2.12
C VAL A 113 6.42 2.86 -3.28
N ASP A 114 6.74 1.60 -3.61
CA ASP A 114 7.56 1.26 -4.77
C ASP A 114 6.72 1.20 -6.07
N VAL A 115 6.52 2.36 -6.69
CA VAL A 115 5.77 2.50 -7.96
C VAL A 115 6.39 1.65 -9.08
N VAL A 116 7.72 1.56 -9.13
CA VAL A 116 8.41 0.81 -10.18
C VAL A 116 8.15 -0.69 -10.06
N ARG A 117 8.08 -1.23 -8.84
CA ARG A 117 7.70 -2.64 -8.61
C ARG A 117 6.25 -2.89 -9.02
N ILE A 118 5.34 -2.01 -8.62
CA ILE A 118 3.91 -2.10 -8.97
C ILE A 118 3.70 -2.10 -10.49
N LEU A 119 4.39 -1.22 -11.22
CA LEU A 119 4.28 -1.13 -12.67
C LEU A 119 4.96 -2.30 -13.41
N ARG A 120 6.05 -2.85 -12.86
CA ARG A 120 6.80 -3.96 -13.48
C ARG A 120 6.06 -5.29 -13.42
N VAL A 121 5.35 -5.59 -12.33
CA VAL A 121 4.62 -6.86 -12.15
C VAL A 121 3.55 -7.08 -13.22
N ARG A 122 2.99 -6.01 -13.80
CA ARG A 122 2.00 -6.09 -14.89
C ARG A 122 2.49 -6.80 -16.16
N GLN A 123 3.80 -6.93 -16.37
CA GLN A 123 4.36 -7.53 -17.59
C GLN A 123 4.77 -9.01 -17.42
N GLN A 124 4.76 -9.55 -16.20
CA GLN A 124 5.24 -10.93 -15.94
C GLN A 124 4.12 -11.98 -15.90
N HIS A 125 2.86 -11.59 -15.82
CA HIS A 125 1.70 -12.49 -15.84
C HIS A 125 1.21 -12.91 -17.25
N GLN A 126 2.04 -12.80 -18.29
CA GLN A 126 1.70 -13.20 -19.68
C GLN A 126 2.69 -14.21 -20.30
N LYS A 127 3.28 -15.10 -19.51
CA LYS A 127 4.01 -16.27 -20.03
C LYS A 127 3.48 -17.55 -19.43
#